data_AF-A0AA36B0F9-F1
#
_entry.id   AF-A0AA36B0F9-F1
#
_cell.length_a   1.000
_cell.length_b   1.000
_cell.length_c   1.000
_cell.angle_alpha   90.00
_cell.angle_beta   90.00
_cell.angle_gamma   90.00
#
_symmetry.space_group_name_H-M   'P 1'
#
loop_
_entity.id
_entity.type
_entity.pdbx_description
1 polymer ?
#
loop_
_entity_poly.entity_id
_entity_poly.type
_entity_poly.pdbx_seq_one_letter_code
_entity_poly.pdbx_strand_id
1 'polypeptide(L)'
;MISIYRLFYTLLLLLLTSSIYSSDNSGWYTDPASILVQPGPCNIDIINNSLTQHNFLTYFAYKKPFQIQHHADNTQFRKACSKDNLLQTYGDKIVRLSTANTYSYKKVDVPLRKYLTEYMQPQDLKTPGNETLYWFGENSHEWDSLFKKYTPPPYKIPEMIEAYSFGAAAAGTGVPFHFHGPGYAEMIYGRKRWFLYPPDKIPDFHPNQTTLQWLIQHYPSLKPEDRPFECTISPGQAIYFPDRWWHATLNIDNSVFISTFHAHK
;
A
#
# COMPACT_ATOMS: atom_id res chain seq x y z
N MET A 1 -66.61 -5.69 3.01
CA MET A 1 -65.61 -6.51 2.29
C MET A 1 -64.29 -5.75 2.23
N ILE A 2 -63.43 -5.95 3.22
CA ILE A 2 -62.03 -5.50 3.23
C ILE A 2 -61.26 -6.71 3.74
N SER A 3 -60.49 -7.35 2.86
CA SER A 3 -59.80 -8.61 3.19
C SER A 3 -58.45 -8.33 3.84
N ILE A 4 -58.33 -8.83 5.06
CA ILE A 4 -57.09 -9.13 5.79
C ILE A 4 -56.34 -10.26 5.05
N TYR A 5 -55.03 -10.38 5.31
CA TYR A 5 -54.09 -11.52 5.08
C TYR A 5 -52.92 -11.25 4.13
N ARG A 6 -51.76 -10.89 4.71
CA ARG A 6 -50.48 -11.64 4.66
C ARG A 6 -49.28 -10.72 4.97
N LEU A 7 -49.12 -10.43 6.26
CA LEU A 7 -47.79 -10.52 6.87
C LEU A 7 -47.34 -11.98 6.75
N PHE A 8 -46.11 -12.23 6.28
CA PHE A 8 -45.20 -13.35 6.61
C PHE A 8 -44.39 -13.86 5.40
N TYR A 9 -43.07 -13.88 5.60
CA TYR A 9 -42.01 -14.59 4.86
C TYR A 9 -41.88 -14.25 3.37
N THR A 10 -40.87 -13.46 2.99
CA THR A 10 -39.52 -14.02 2.89
C THR A 10 -38.48 -12.93 3.10
N LEU A 11 -37.86 -13.02 4.27
CA LEU A 11 -36.50 -12.59 4.54
C LEU A 11 -35.60 -13.25 3.48
N LEU A 12 -35.48 -12.64 2.30
CA LEU A 12 -34.42 -12.98 1.38
C LEU A 12 -33.15 -12.45 2.06
N LEU A 13 -32.56 -13.32 2.87
CA LEU A 13 -31.16 -13.21 3.25
C LEU A 13 -30.41 -12.95 1.95
N LEU A 14 -30.08 -11.68 1.73
CA LEU A 14 -28.81 -11.31 1.14
C LEU A 14 -27.77 -11.86 2.11
N LEU A 15 -27.52 -13.17 2.00
CA LEU A 15 -26.21 -13.74 2.17
C LEU A 15 -25.35 -13.01 1.14
N LEU A 16 -25.00 -11.77 1.44
CA LEU A 16 -23.70 -11.25 1.09
C LEU A 16 -22.78 -12.36 1.54
N THR A 17 -22.24 -13.08 0.58
CA THR A 17 -21.00 -13.80 0.75
C THR A 17 -19.98 -12.72 1.12
N SER A 18 -19.98 -12.30 2.38
CA SER A 18 -18.76 -11.99 3.07
C SER A 18 -17.94 -13.24 2.88
N SER A 19 -17.11 -13.24 1.84
CA SER A 19 -15.90 -14.00 1.82
C SER A 19 -15.15 -13.54 3.06
N ILE A 20 -15.48 -14.16 4.20
CA ILE A 20 -14.63 -14.20 5.36
C ILE A 20 -13.48 -15.06 4.88
N TYR A 21 -12.61 -14.46 4.07
CA TYR A 21 -11.21 -14.78 4.12
C TYR A 21 -10.90 -14.55 5.60
N SER A 22 -10.86 -15.64 6.37
CA SER A 22 -10.18 -15.65 7.64
C SER A 22 -8.76 -15.23 7.29
N SER A 23 -8.52 -13.92 7.32
CA SER A 23 -7.25 -13.34 6.96
C SER A 23 -6.31 -13.77 8.07
N ASP A 24 -5.65 -14.90 7.87
CA ASP A 24 -4.45 -15.21 8.61
C ASP A 24 -3.50 -14.02 8.38
N ASN A 25 -3.51 -13.12 9.37
CA ASN A 25 -2.68 -11.93 9.38
C ASN A 25 -1.25 -12.30 9.79
N SER A 26 -0.97 -13.57 10.11
CA SER A 26 0.35 -14.13 10.40
C SER A 26 1.18 -13.25 11.35
N GLY A 27 0.53 -12.78 12.43
CA GLY A 27 1.12 -11.91 13.45
C GLY A 27 1.01 -10.40 13.18
N TRP A 28 0.54 -9.97 12.01
CA TRP A 28 0.28 -8.57 11.64
C TRP A 28 -1.10 -8.09 12.07
N TYR A 29 -1.43 -8.28 13.34
CA TYR A 29 -2.70 -7.81 13.90
C TYR A 29 -2.76 -6.28 13.95
N THR A 30 -3.93 -5.72 13.67
CA THR A 30 -4.26 -4.32 13.90
C THR A 30 -5.46 -4.27 14.84
N ASP A 31 -5.34 -3.55 15.94
CA ASP A 31 -6.48 -3.30 16.82
C ASP A 31 -7.55 -2.52 16.03
N PRO A 32 -8.83 -2.96 16.02
CA PRO A 32 -9.92 -2.22 15.40
C PRO A 32 -9.99 -0.75 15.81
N ALA A 33 -9.64 -0.41 17.06
CA ALA A 33 -9.58 0.98 17.55
C ALA A 33 -8.45 1.80 16.91
N SER A 34 -7.44 1.13 16.36
CA SER A 34 -6.32 1.75 15.62
C SER A 34 -6.59 1.90 14.13
N ILE A 35 -7.74 1.43 13.62
CA ILE A 35 -8.14 1.64 12.22
C ILE A 35 -8.76 3.03 12.10
N LEU A 36 -7.92 3.99 11.73
CA LEU A 36 -8.29 5.42 11.69
C LEU A 36 -9.06 5.83 10.43
N VAL A 37 -9.04 4.99 9.40
CA VAL A 37 -9.66 5.28 8.10
C VAL A 37 -10.28 4.03 7.50
N GLN A 38 -11.34 4.20 6.72
CA GLN A 38 -11.94 3.12 5.96
C GLN A 38 -11.27 2.94 4.60
N PRO A 39 -11.33 1.72 4.00
CA PRO A 39 -11.00 1.52 2.60
C PRO A 39 -11.70 2.53 1.70
N GLY A 40 -10.94 3.12 0.77
CA GLY A 40 -11.46 3.95 -0.32
C GLY A 40 -11.87 3.13 -1.54
N PRO A 41 -12.58 3.75 -2.49
CA PRO A 41 -12.92 3.12 -3.76
C PRO A 41 -11.65 2.81 -4.58
N CYS A 42 -11.82 2.07 -5.68
CA CYS A 42 -10.81 1.93 -6.71
C CYS A 42 -11.39 2.48 -8.03
N ASN A 43 -10.86 3.60 -8.50
CA ASN A 43 -11.31 4.28 -9.72
C ASN A 43 -10.24 4.30 -10.84
N ILE A 44 -9.22 3.45 -10.72
CA ILE A 44 -8.22 3.16 -11.76
C ILE A 44 -8.56 1.84 -12.46
N ASP A 45 -7.93 1.57 -13.60
CA ASP A 45 -8.11 0.30 -14.31
C ASP A 45 -7.69 -0.89 -13.43
N ILE A 46 -8.47 -1.97 -13.46
CA ILE A 46 -8.20 -3.23 -12.76
C ILE A 46 -7.88 -4.32 -13.79
N ILE A 47 -6.71 -4.94 -13.65
CA ILE A 47 -6.16 -5.95 -14.56
C ILE A 47 -6.13 -7.32 -13.89
N ASN A 48 -6.76 -8.31 -14.52
CA ASN A 48 -6.90 -9.69 -14.00
C ASN A 48 -6.08 -10.70 -14.84
N ASN A 49 -4.82 -10.38 -15.15
CA ASN A 49 -3.85 -11.22 -15.91
C ASN A 49 -4.04 -11.35 -17.43
N SER A 50 -4.87 -10.53 -18.07
CA SER A 50 -5.04 -10.53 -19.53
C SER A 50 -4.19 -9.49 -20.26
N LEU A 51 -3.47 -8.63 -19.53
CA LEU A 51 -2.67 -7.57 -20.15
C LEU A 51 -1.40 -8.19 -20.77
N THR A 52 -1.14 -7.88 -22.03
CA THR A 52 0.09 -8.26 -22.73
C THR A 52 1.17 -7.20 -22.49
N GLN A 53 2.44 -7.59 -22.62
CA GLN A 53 3.57 -6.65 -22.55
C GLN A 53 3.42 -5.48 -23.55
N HIS A 54 2.92 -5.76 -24.77
CA HIS A 54 2.63 -4.73 -25.76
C HIS A 54 1.55 -3.75 -25.27
N ASN A 55 0.44 -4.25 -24.75
CA ASN A 55 -0.65 -3.40 -24.26
C ASN A 55 -0.22 -2.61 -23.01
N PHE A 56 0.61 -3.17 -22.13
CA PHE A 56 1.20 -2.44 -21.01
C PHE A 56 1.98 -1.22 -21.52
N LEU A 57 2.89 -1.40 -22.49
CA LEU A 57 3.68 -0.30 -23.06
C LEU A 57 2.81 0.74 -23.79
N THR A 58 1.80 0.28 -24.54
CA THR A 58 0.94 1.14 -25.35
C THR A 58 -0.01 1.99 -24.50
N TYR A 59 -0.56 1.43 -23.41
CA TYR A 59 -1.67 2.06 -22.68
C TYR A 59 -1.34 2.52 -21.26
N PHE A 60 -0.30 1.99 -20.62
CA PHE A 60 -0.07 2.19 -19.18
C PHE A 60 1.31 2.74 -18.84
N ALA A 61 2.39 2.15 -19.36
CA ALA A 61 3.77 2.36 -18.90
C ALA A 61 4.19 3.84 -18.74
N TYR A 62 3.69 4.73 -19.59
CA TYR A 62 4.01 6.17 -19.56
C TYR A 62 2.78 7.06 -19.42
N LYS A 63 1.60 6.48 -19.17
CA LYS A 63 0.32 7.15 -19.36
C LYS A 63 -0.54 7.20 -18.12
N LYS A 64 -0.81 6.06 -17.48
CA LYS A 64 -1.76 6.00 -16.36
C LYS A 64 -1.52 4.80 -15.44
N PRO A 65 -1.86 4.91 -14.15
CA PRO A 65 -1.76 3.82 -13.20
C PRO A 65 -2.82 2.75 -13.46
N PHE A 66 -2.57 1.56 -12.94
CA PHE A 66 -3.55 0.47 -12.87
C PHE A 66 -3.29 -0.41 -11.66
N GLN A 67 -4.31 -1.14 -11.25
CA GLN A 67 -4.25 -2.18 -10.23
C GLN A 67 -4.17 -3.55 -10.91
N ILE A 68 -3.32 -4.46 -10.42
CA ILE A 68 -3.22 -5.83 -10.90
C ILE A 68 -3.44 -6.86 -9.80
N GLN A 69 -4.34 -7.80 -10.05
CA GLN A 69 -4.67 -8.90 -9.14
C GLN A 69 -4.02 -10.19 -9.62
N HIS A 70 -3.62 -11.05 -8.68
CA HIS A 70 -3.20 -12.43 -8.98
C HIS A 70 -2.04 -12.56 -9.98
N HIS A 71 -1.12 -11.59 -10.01
CA HIS A 71 -0.04 -11.55 -11.01
C HIS A 71 1.01 -12.67 -10.84
N ALA A 72 1.13 -13.25 -9.64
CA ALA A 72 2.04 -14.35 -9.33
C ALA A 72 1.58 -15.13 -8.09
N ASP A 73 2.11 -16.36 -7.91
CA ASP A 73 2.02 -17.10 -6.65
C ASP A 73 3.19 -16.73 -5.73
N ASN A 74 2.93 -15.81 -4.79
CA ASN A 74 3.88 -15.38 -3.77
C ASN A 74 3.65 -16.06 -2.41
N THR A 75 3.06 -17.27 -2.36
CA THR A 75 2.73 -17.95 -1.09
C THR A 75 3.95 -18.16 -0.18
N GLN A 76 5.08 -18.60 -0.74
CA GLN A 76 6.31 -18.82 0.03
C GLN A 76 6.89 -17.49 0.56
N PHE A 77 6.88 -16.44 -0.27
CA PHE A 77 7.31 -15.11 0.12
C PHE A 77 6.43 -14.54 1.24
N ARG A 78 5.11 -14.63 1.09
CA ARG A 78 4.13 -14.18 2.08
C ARG A 78 4.35 -14.88 3.43
N LYS A 79 4.51 -16.20 3.45
CA LYS A 79 4.82 -16.96 4.67
C LYS A 79 6.12 -16.46 5.32
N ALA A 80 7.18 -16.25 4.52
CA ALA A 80 8.45 -15.72 5.03
C ALA A 80 8.33 -14.29 5.59
N CYS A 81 7.32 -13.53 5.17
CA CYS A 81 7.00 -12.20 5.66
C CYS A 81 6.08 -12.19 6.89
N SER A 82 5.73 -13.34 7.49
CA SER A 82 5.01 -13.34 8.77
C SER A 82 5.83 -12.64 9.85
N LYS A 83 5.16 -12.05 10.86
CA LYS A 83 5.85 -11.29 11.91
C LYS A 83 6.89 -12.14 12.62
N ASP A 84 6.54 -13.38 12.97
CA ASP A 84 7.43 -14.29 13.67
C ASP A 84 8.63 -14.73 12.81
N ASN A 85 8.42 -15.01 11.51
CA ASN A 85 9.52 -15.39 10.62
C ASN A 85 10.49 -14.21 10.40
N LEU A 86 9.98 -12.98 10.28
CA LEU A 86 10.82 -11.79 10.21
C LEU A 86 11.60 -11.57 11.50
N LEU A 87 10.97 -11.71 12.66
CA LEU A 87 11.63 -11.55 13.97
C LEU A 87 12.67 -12.65 14.23
N GLN A 88 12.40 -13.88 13.81
CA GLN A 88 13.31 -15.01 13.97
C GLN A 88 14.53 -14.87 13.05
N THR A 89 14.33 -14.47 11.80
CA THR A 89 15.39 -14.46 10.78
C THR A 89 16.17 -13.14 10.75
N TYR A 90 15.47 -12.02 10.89
CA TYR A 90 15.99 -10.67 10.67
C TYR A 90 15.89 -9.76 11.90
N GLY A 91 15.37 -10.25 13.04
CA GLY A 91 15.08 -9.42 14.20
C GLY A 91 16.28 -8.59 14.71
N ASP A 92 17.48 -9.13 14.61
CA ASP A 92 18.70 -8.46 15.10
C ASP A 92 19.39 -7.62 14.01
N LYS A 93 18.87 -7.64 12.77
CA LYS A 93 19.36 -6.80 11.67
C LYS A 93 18.95 -5.36 11.88
N ILE A 94 19.85 -4.45 11.53
CA ILE A 94 19.59 -3.03 11.59
C ILE A 94 18.76 -2.63 10.37
N VAL A 95 17.64 -1.95 10.63
CA VAL A 95 16.83 -1.29 9.61
C VAL A 95 16.92 0.21 9.78
N ARG A 96 16.97 0.94 8.66
CA ARG A 96 16.93 2.40 8.66
C ARG A 96 15.49 2.87 8.54
N LEU A 97 15.01 3.55 9.57
CA LEU A 97 13.73 4.24 9.58
C LEU A 97 13.88 5.61 8.93
N SER A 98 12.83 6.03 8.21
CA SER A 98 12.76 7.36 7.61
C SER A 98 11.52 8.10 8.11
N THR A 99 11.57 9.42 8.14
CA THR A 99 10.37 10.22 8.41
C THR A 99 9.38 10.12 7.26
N ALA A 100 8.10 10.02 7.60
CA ALA A 100 7.02 9.84 6.66
C ALA A 100 6.57 11.14 5.96
N ASN A 101 7.45 12.14 5.87
CA ASN A 101 7.24 13.36 5.09
C ASN A 101 7.86 13.24 3.69
N THR A 102 7.49 14.15 2.78
CA THR A 102 7.88 14.11 1.35
C THR A 102 9.37 13.86 1.10
N TYR A 103 10.25 14.37 1.97
CA TYR A 103 11.70 14.32 1.77
C TYR A 103 12.45 13.39 2.72
N SER A 104 11.79 12.76 3.70
CA SER A 104 12.39 11.74 4.56
C SER A 104 13.70 12.16 5.26
N TYR A 105 13.82 13.41 5.72
CA TYR A 105 15.09 14.01 6.16
C TYR A 105 15.76 13.32 7.35
N LYS A 106 14.98 12.87 8.34
CA LYS A 106 15.54 12.23 9.55
C LYS A 106 15.58 10.73 9.35
N LYS A 107 16.75 10.17 9.63
CA LYS A 107 17.02 8.74 9.58
C LYS A 107 17.36 8.21 10.97
N VAL A 108 16.82 7.04 11.31
CA VAL A 108 17.08 6.40 12.61
C VAL A 108 17.33 4.91 12.39
N ASP A 109 18.48 4.43 12.83
CA ASP A 109 18.85 3.02 12.73
C ASP A 109 18.46 2.27 14.00
N VAL A 110 17.70 1.19 13.86
CA VAL A 110 17.27 0.32 14.97
C VAL A 110 17.29 -1.15 14.56
N PRO A 111 17.44 -2.10 15.50
CA PRO A 111 17.15 -3.49 15.21
C PRO A 111 15.70 -3.67 14.74
N LEU A 112 15.47 -4.53 13.75
CA LEU A 112 14.13 -4.82 13.24
C LEU A 112 13.17 -5.23 14.36
N ARG A 113 13.66 -6.03 15.31
CA ARG A 113 12.90 -6.45 16.49
C ARG A 113 12.36 -5.23 17.23
N LYS A 114 13.24 -4.29 17.57
CA LYS A 114 12.88 -3.05 18.27
C LYS A 114 11.85 -2.25 17.47
N TYR A 115 12.03 -2.15 16.15
CA TYR A 115 11.03 -1.48 15.30
C TYR A 115 9.65 -2.13 15.39
N LEU A 116 9.57 -3.44 15.18
CA LEU A 116 8.31 -4.19 15.10
C LEU A 116 7.59 -4.38 16.45
N THR A 117 8.29 -4.21 17.57
CA THR A 117 7.72 -4.36 18.93
C THR A 117 7.47 -3.03 19.63
N GLU A 118 8.24 -1.98 19.34
CA GLU A 118 8.18 -0.72 20.08
C GLU A 118 7.78 0.48 19.22
N TYR A 119 8.33 0.61 18.00
CA TYR A 119 8.17 1.82 17.18
C TYR A 119 6.96 1.80 16.26
N MET A 120 6.54 0.62 15.81
CA MET A 120 5.43 0.45 14.87
C MET A 120 4.09 0.66 15.59
N GLN A 121 3.78 1.93 15.91
CA GLN A 121 2.57 2.36 16.59
C GLN A 121 1.60 3.07 15.62
N PRO A 122 0.28 2.98 15.85
CA PRO A 122 -0.70 3.71 15.05
C PRO A 122 -0.40 5.20 14.98
N GLN A 123 -0.70 5.83 13.84
CA GLN A 123 -0.46 7.26 13.65
C GLN A 123 -1.32 8.11 14.60
N ASP A 124 -0.70 9.04 15.32
CA ASP A 124 -1.41 10.13 16.02
C ASP A 124 -1.66 11.29 15.04
N LEU A 125 -2.90 11.79 14.97
CA LEU A 125 -3.27 12.95 14.16
C LEU A 125 -2.54 14.24 14.55
N LYS A 126 -2.02 14.32 15.78
CA LYS A 126 -1.23 15.45 16.27
C LYS A 126 0.24 15.38 15.87
N THR A 127 0.74 14.19 15.52
CA THR A 127 2.13 13.99 15.13
C THR A 127 2.29 14.30 13.64
N PRO A 128 3.15 15.26 13.25
CA PRO A 128 3.38 15.58 11.85
C PRO A 128 4.24 14.52 11.15
N GLY A 129 4.22 14.50 9.81
CA GLY A 129 4.91 13.47 9.03
C GLY A 129 6.43 13.48 9.17
N ASN A 130 7.02 14.63 9.51
CA ASN A 130 8.45 14.76 9.79
C ASN A 130 8.85 14.18 11.18
N GLU A 131 7.89 13.71 11.97
CA GLU A 131 8.13 13.04 13.26
C GLU A 131 7.64 11.59 13.27
N THR A 132 6.74 11.22 12.34
CA THR A 132 6.36 9.82 12.10
C THR A 132 7.51 9.06 11.45
N LEU A 133 8.01 8.01 12.12
CA LEU A 133 9.01 7.10 11.57
C LEU A 133 8.35 5.83 11.04
N TYR A 134 8.78 5.37 9.87
CA TYR A 134 8.43 4.03 9.36
C TYR A 134 9.60 3.41 8.59
N TRP A 135 9.56 2.09 8.41
CA TRP A 135 10.56 1.33 7.69
C TRP A 135 10.09 1.00 6.27
N PHE A 136 10.84 1.47 5.27
CA PHE A 136 10.66 1.10 3.88
C PHE A 136 11.95 1.34 3.09
N GLY A 137 12.46 0.30 2.45
CA GLY A 137 13.67 0.40 1.64
C GLY A 137 14.95 0.32 2.47
N GLU A 138 16.03 0.80 1.85
CA GLU A 138 17.41 0.64 2.34
C GLU A 138 17.76 -0.82 2.68
N ASN A 139 17.14 -1.74 1.92
CA ASN A 139 17.38 -3.16 2.05
C ASN A 139 18.71 -3.50 1.37
N SER A 140 19.69 -3.92 2.16
CA SER A 140 20.99 -4.39 1.69
C SER A 140 20.92 -5.87 1.25
N HIS A 141 22.07 -6.43 0.84
CA HIS A 141 22.23 -7.84 0.47
C HIS A 141 21.73 -8.84 1.53
N GLU A 142 21.59 -8.41 2.78
CA GLU A 142 21.06 -9.24 3.86
C GLU A 142 19.63 -9.73 3.60
N TRP A 143 18.87 -9.04 2.74
CA TRP A 143 17.50 -9.37 2.37
C TRP A 143 17.40 -10.27 1.13
N ASP A 144 18.51 -10.58 0.45
CA ASP A 144 18.52 -11.34 -0.81
C ASP A 144 17.83 -12.70 -0.68
N SER A 145 17.98 -13.37 0.47
CA SER A 145 17.34 -14.67 0.68
C SER A 145 15.80 -14.58 0.74
N LEU A 146 15.27 -13.45 1.22
CA LEU A 146 13.84 -13.15 1.21
C LEU A 146 13.40 -12.80 -0.22
N PHE A 147 14.13 -11.90 -0.89
CA PHE A 147 13.78 -11.43 -2.23
C PHE A 147 13.86 -12.50 -3.32
N LYS A 148 14.71 -13.53 -3.16
CA LYS A 148 14.72 -14.72 -4.03
C LYS A 148 13.40 -15.52 -4.03
N LYS A 149 12.53 -15.31 -3.03
CA LYS A 149 11.20 -15.96 -2.96
C LYS A 149 10.12 -15.12 -3.62
N TYR A 150 10.40 -13.85 -3.94
CA TYR A 150 9.43 -12.91 -4.48
C TYR A 150 9.39 -12.99 -6.01
N THR A 151 8.18 -13.08 -6.55
CA THR A 151 7.91 -12.93 -7.98
C THR A 151 7.20 -11.59 -8.19
N PRO A 152 7.85 -10.60 -8.85
CA PRO A 152 7.25 -9.29 -9.09
C PRO A 152 6.20 -9.35 -10.21
N PRO A 153 5.39 -8.28 -10.38
CA PRO A 153 4.56 -8.10 -11.57
C PRO A 153 5.36 -8.28 -12.89
N PRO A 154 4.76 -8.92 -13.90
CA PRO A 154 5.51 -9.43 -15.05
C PRO A 154 5.87 -8.38 -16.10
N TYR A 155 5.23 -7.20 -16.09
CA TYR A 155 5.42 -6.21 -17.14
C TYR A 155 6.63 -5.32 -16.87
N LYS A 156 7.47 -5.16 -17.88
CA LYS A 156 8.75 -4.45 -17.77
C LYS A 156 8.76 -3.21 -18.66
N ILE A 157 9.59 -2.24 -18.31
CA ILE A 157 9.91 -1.11 -19.18
C ILE A 157 11.27 -1.38 -19.84
N PRO A 158 11.40 -1.28 -21.17
CA PRO A 158 12.67 -1.47 -21.85
C PRO A 158 13.80 -0.62 -21.25
N GLU A 159 15.01 -1.17 -21.21
CA GLU A 159 16.24 -0.48 -20.75
C GLU A 159 16.25 -0.08 -19.26
N MET A 160 15.23 -0.45 -18.49
CA MET A 160 15.20 -0.25 -17.05
C MET A 160 15.59 -1.52 -16.28
N ILE A 161 16.21 -1.33 -15.13
CA ILE A 161 16.48 -2.36 -14.12
C ILE A 161 15.51 -2.23 -12.96
N GLU A 162 15.32 -3.33 -12.25
CA GLU A 162 14.43 -3.41 -11.10
C GLU A 162 15.23 -3.40 -9.80
N ALA A 163 14.77 -2.58 -8.87
CA ALA A 163 15.27 -2.55 -7.50
C ALA A 163 14.11 -2.75 -6.52
N TYR A 164 14.31 -3.61 -5.52
CA TYR A 164 13.31 -3.86 -4.51
C TYR A 164 13.45 -2.92 -3.31
N SER A 165 12.32 -2.51 -2.77
CA SER A 165 12.21 -1.90 -1.44
C SER A 165 11.12 -2.59 -0.66
N PHE A 166 11.46 -3.09 0.51
CA PHE A 166 10.60 -3.86 1.39
C PHE A 166 10.46 -3.13 2.73
N GLY A 167 9.29 -3.24 3.34
CA GLY A 167 9.02 -2.57 4.60
C GLY A 167 7.77 -3.07 5.31
N ALA A 168 7.65 -2.58 6.54
CA ALA A 168 6.46 -2.77 7.36
C ALA A 168 6.12 -1.43 8.02
N ALA A 169 4.83 -1.12 8.19
CA ALA A 169 4.39 0.15 8.73
C ALA A 169 3.06 0.04 9.47
N ALA A 170 2.88 0.89 10.48
CA ALA A 170 1.70 0.85 11.33
C ALA A 170 0.46 1.45 10.67
N ALA A 171 -0.72 1.10 11.18
CA ALA A 171 -1.99 1.70 10.76
C ALA A 171 -1.97 3.24 10.85
N GLY A 172 -2.59 3.92 9.88
CA GLY A 172 -2.65 5.37 9.79
C GLY A 172 -1.37 6.06 9.30
N THR A 173 -0.24 5.35 9.20
CA THR A 173 1.01 5.92 8.65
C THR A 173 1.00 5.87 7.12
N GLY A 174 1.83 6.67 6.47
CA GLY A 174 1.97 6.70 5.01
C GLY A 174 2.79 7.88 4.55
N VAL A 175 3.08 7.97 3.25
CA VAL A 175 3.89 9.04 2.67
C VAL A 175 2.98 10.03 1.93
N PRO A 176 3.08 11.34 2.18
CA PRO A 176 2.31 12.37 1.48
C PRO A 176 2.70 12.41 0.00
N PHE A 177 2.05 13.28 -0.77
CA PHE A 177 2.31 13.38 -2.20
C PHE A 177 3.79 13.64 -2.50
N HIS A 178 4.32 12.82 -3.41
CA HIS A 178 5.64 12.91 -3.99
C HIS A 178 5.60 12.22 -5.35
N PHE A 179 6.71 12.26 -6.09
CA PHE A 179 6.87 11.51 -7.33
C PHE A 179 8.32 11.05 -7.50
N HIS A 180 8.49 10.04 -8.32
CA HIS A 180 9.79 9.52 -8.75
C HIS A 180 9.60 8.67 -10.01
N GLY A 181 10.60 7.84 -10.35
CA GLY A 181 10.54 6.88 -11.44
C GLY A 181 9.37 5.89 -11.31
N PRO A 182 9.04 5.16 -12.39
CA PRO A 182 7.92 4.23 -12.41
C PRO A 182 8.17 3.01 -11.51
N GLY A 183 7.10 2.33 -11.13
CA GLY A 183 7.23 1.13 -10.31
C GLY A 183 5.92 0.44 -9.98
N TYR A 184 6.08 -0.68 -9.28
CA TYR A 184 5.00 -1.43 -8.67
C TYR A 184 5.07 -1.33 -7.15
N ALA A 185 3.92 -1.36 -6.50
CA ALA A 185 3.83 -1.58 -5.05
C ALA A 185 2.78 -2.64 -4.74
N GLU A 186 3.17 -3.66 -4.00
CA GLU A 186 2.37 -4.82 -3.65
C GLU A 186 2.15 -4.94 -2.14
N MET A 187 0.93 -5.29 -1.75
CA MET A 187 0.59 -5.62 -0.38
C MET A 187 0.80 -7.09 -0.08
N ILE A 188 1.55 -7.39 0.98
CA ILE A 188 1.79 -8.75 1.48
C ILE A 188 0.87 -9.05 2.66
N TYR A 189 0.74 -8.08 3.57
CA TYR A 189 -0.19 -8.06 4.69
C TYR A 189 -0.76 -6.65 4.87
N GLY A 190 -1.98 -6.55 5.41
CA GLY A 190 -2.69 -5.29 5.59
C GLY A 190 -3.22 -4.70 4.27
N ARG A 191 -3.83 -3.51 4.37
CA ARG A 191 -4.36 -2.76 3.23
C ARG A 191 -3.76 -1.37 3.17
N LYS A 192 -3.59 -0.84 1.96
CA LYS A 192 -3.03 0.49 1.72
C LYS A 192 -3.88 1.24 0.71
N ARG A 193 -4.26 2.47 1.05
CA ARG A 193 -4.88 3.42 0.11
C ARG A 193 -3.80 4.15 -0.67
N TRP A 194 -4.03 4.27 -1.96
CA TRP A 194 -3.23 5.09 -2.88
C TRP A 194 -4.08 6.24 -3.39
N PHE A 195 -3.45 7.41 -3.51
CA PHE A 195 -4.00 8.60 -4.14
C PHE A 195 -3.02 9.06 -5.21
N LEU A 196 -3.48 9.29 -6.43
CA LEU A 196 -2.64 9.54 -7.59
C LEU A 196 -3.14 10.73 -8.40
N TYR A 197 -2.20 11.55 -8.88
CA TYR A 197 -2.45 12.59 -9.88
C TYR A 197 -1.46 12.46 -11.03
N PRO A 198 -1.89 12.81 -12.27
CA PRO A 198 -0.97 12.86 -13.40
C PRO A 198 0.08 13.97 -13.18
N PRO A 199 1.24 13.91 -13.85
CA PRO A 199 2.38 14.80 -13.58
C PRO A 199 2.05 16.29 -13.74
N ASP A 200 1.12 16.64 -14.64
CA ASP A 200 0.66 17.98 -14.96
C ASP A 200 -0.36 18.54 -13.96
N LYS A 201 -0.91 17.70 -13.08
CA LYS A 201 -1.84 18.12 -12.03
C LYS A 201 -1.18 18.03 -10.66
N ILE A 202 -0.61 19.15 -10.23
CA ILE A 202 0.04 19.27 -8.92
C ILE A 202 -1.03 19.19 -7.83
N PRO A 203 -0.96 18.23 -6.89
CA PRO A 203 -1.88 18.16 -5.76
C PRO A 203 -1.67 19.34 -4.81
N ASP A 204 -2.74 19.82 -4.17
CA ASP A 204 -2.66 20.71 -3.03
C ASP A 204 -2.42 19.91 -1.75
N PHE A 205 -1.23 20.06 -1.17
CA PHE A 205 -0.83 19.39 0.07
C PHE A 205 0.34 20.11 0.74
N HIS A 206 0.50 19.90 2.05
CA HIS A 206 1.65 20.38 2.80
C HIS A 206 2.69 19.25 2.98
N PRO A 207 3.99 19.45 2.64
CA PRO A 207 4.98 18.37 2.57
C PRO A 207 5.33 17.73 3.93
N ASN A 208 5.07 18.43 5.03
CA ASN A 208 5.25 17.89 6.40
C ASN A 208 3.94 17.38 7.03
N GLN A 209 2.79 17.52 6.36
CA GLN A 209 1.54 16.95 6.81
C GLN A 209 1.50 15.46 6.43
N THR A 210 0.95 14.62 7.30
CA THR A 210 0.76 13.20 6.97
C THR A 210 -0.35 13.02 5.93
N THR A 211 -0.30 11.93 5.17
CA THR A 211 -1.43 11.55 4.29
C THR A 211 -2.74 11.41 5.07
N LEU A 212 -2.67 10.96 6.32
CA LEU A 212 -3.84 10.83 7.20
C LEU A 212 -4.45 12.20 7.52
N GLN A 213 -3.63 13.17 7.93
CA GLN A 213 -4.08 14.54 8.16
C GLN A 213 -4.68 15.13 6.88
N TRP A 214 -4.02 14.94 5.73
CA TRP A 214 -4.54 15.41 4.45
C TRP A 214 -5.89 14.80 4.09
N LEU A 215 -6.04 13.49 4.27
CA LEU A 215 -7.28 12.76 3.98
C LEU A 215 -8.45 13.23 4.87
N ILE A 216 -8.19 13.61 6.12
CA ILE A 216 -9.25 14.05 7.04
C ILE A 216 -9.57 15.53 6.86
N GLN A 217 -8.55 16.37 6.60
CA GLN A 217 -8.69 17.82 6.65
C GLN A 217 -8.92 18.46 5.26
N HIS A 218 -8.34 17.91 4.20
CA HIS A 218 -8.36 18.50 2.86
C HIS A 218 -9.24 17.71 1.89
N TYR A 219 -9.07 16.38 1.81
CA TYR A 219 -9.80 15.54 0.86
C TYR A 219 -11.33 15.76 0.84
N PRO A 220 -12.05 15.94 1.98
CA PRO A 220 -13.50 16.16 1.98
C PRO A 220 -13.93 17.47 1.30
N SER A 221 -13.05 18.46 1.24
CA SER A 221 -13.30 19.77 0.61
C SER A 221 -13.01 19.80 -0.89
N LEU A 222 -12.39 18.75 -1.45
CA LEU A 222 -12.06 18.69 -2.87
C LEU A 222 -13.32 18.62 -3.72
N LYS A 223 -13.36 19.46 -4.76
CA LYS A 223 -14.37 19.35 -5.82
C LYS A 223 -14.18 18.03 -6.58
N PRO A 224 -15.22 17.46 -7.19
CA PRO A 224 -15.11 16.20 -7.93
C PRO A 224 -13.98 16.17 -8.96
N GLU A 225 -13.78 17.25 -9.71
CA GLU A 225 -12.72 17.42 -10.70
C GLU A 225 -11.32 17.50 -10.09
N ASP A 226 -11.21 17.89 -8.82
CA ASP A 226 -9.95 18.00 -8.07
C ASP A 226 -9.61 16.71 -7.31
N ARG A 227 -10.52 15.72 -7.26
CA ARG A 227 -10.25 14.45 -6.57
C ARG A 227 -9.15 13.64 -7.25
N PRO A 228 -8.37 12.88 -6.46
CA PRO A 228 -7.34 12.02 -7.01
C PRO A 228 -7.96 10.79 -7.70
N PHE A 229 -7.19 10.17 -8.58
CA PHE A 229 -7.36 8.74 -8.80
C PHE A 229 -7.00 8.02 -7.50
N GLU A 230 -7.80 7.06 -7.06
CA GLU A 230 -7.55 6.34 -5.82
C GLU A 230 -7.86 4.86 -5.96
N CYS A 231 -7.13 4.07 -5.18
CA CYS A 231 -7.38 2.64 -5.06
C CYS A 231 -6.90 2.14 -3.71
N THR A 232 -7.72 1.34 -3.04
CA THR A 232 -7.28 0.54 -1.90
C THR A 232 -6.80 -0.82 -2.41
N ILE A 233 -5.53 -1.14 -2.15
CA ILE A 233 -4.97 -2.46 -2.46
C ILE A 233 -4.86 -3.31 -1.18
N SER A 234 -5.15 -4.60 -1.35
CA SER A 234 -5.21 -5.65 -0.31
C SER A 234 -4.16 -6.73 -0.57
N PRO A 235 -3.92 -7.68 0.35
CA PRO A 235 -2.88 -8.71 0.17
C PRO A 235 -2.97 -9.44 -1.18
N GLY A 236 -1.83 -9.54 -1.88
CA GLY A 236 -1.71 -10.13 -3.23
C GLY A 236 -2.10 -9.21 -4.38
N GLN A 237 -2.52 -7.97 -4.09
CA GLN A 237 -2.77 -6.93 -5.08
C GLN A 237 -1.57 -6.00 -5.18
N ALA A 238 -1.23 -5.62 -6.41
CA ALA A 238 -0.25 -4.59 -6.70
C ALA A 238 -0.88 -3.42 -7.45
N ILE A 239 -0.27 -2.25 -7.33
CA ILE A 239 -0.54 -1.08 -8.15
C ILE A 239 0.69 -0.75 -8.97
N TYR A 240 0.49 -0.35 -10.22
CA TYR A 240 1.50 0.28 -11.06
C TYR A 240 1.33 1.80 -11.03
N PHE A 241 2.42 2.53 -10.83
CA PHE A 241 2.47 3.98 -10.99
C PHE A 241 3.49 4.35 -12.09
N PRO A 242 3.11 5.16 -13.10
CA PRO A 242 4.03 5.60 -14.14
C PRO A 242 5.05 6.64 -13.65
N ASP A 243 6.03 6.93 -14.50
CA ASP A 243 7.05 7.95 -14.22
C ASP A 243 6.41 9.32 -13.89
N ARG A 244 6.93 9.98 -12.85
CA ARG A 244 6.53 11.33 -12.38
C ARG A 244 5.07 11.48 -11.95
N TRP A 245 4.30 10.40 -11.85
CA TRP A 245 2.97 10.49 -11.28
C TRP A 245 3.05 10.85 -9.80
N TRP A 246 2.34 11.91 -9.41
CA TRP A 246 2.18 12.26 -8.02
C TRP A 246 1.44 11.14 -7.31
N HIS A 247 1.94 10.69 -6.18
CA HIS A 247 1.27 9.68 -5.38
C HIS A 247 1.47 9.91 -3.88
N ALA A 248 0.40 9.66 -3.13
CA ALA A 248 0.40 9.56 -1.68
C ALA A 248 -0.12 8.19 -1.26
N THR A 249 0.37 7.69 -0.13
CA THR A 249 -0.01 6.38 0.41
C THR A 249 -0.47 6.49 1.84
N LEU A 250 -1.37 5.59 2.25
CA LEU A 250 -1.88 5.50 3.62
C LEU A 250 -2.18 4.04 3.99
N ASN A 251 -1.47 3.53 4.99
CA ASN A 251 -1.71 2.20 5.55
C ASN A 251 -3.01 2.24 6.37
N ILE A 252 -3.97 1.38 6.03
CA ILE A 252 -5.21 1.23 6.81
C ILE A 252 -4.95 0.36 8.03
N ASP A 253 -4.16 -0.68 7.84
CA ASP A 253 -3.78 -1.68 8.84
C ASP A 253 -2.27 -1.63 9.08
N ASN A 254 -1.81 -2.31 10.12
CA ASN A 254 -0.44 -2.79 10.19
C ASN A 254 -0.12 -3.59 8.93
N SER A 255 0.85 -3.10 8.17
CA SER A 255 1.03 -3.45 6.77
C SER A 255 2.45 -3.92 6.51
N VAL A 256 2.59 -4.91 5.63
CA VAL A 256 3.86 -5.35 5.05
C VAL A 256 3.72 -5.27 3.54
N PHE A 257 4.71 -4.66 2.91
CA PHE A 257 4.65 -4.34 1.49
C PHE A 257 6.04 -4.38 0.86
N ILE A 258 6.04 -4.60 -0.45
CA ILE A 258 7.22 -4.54 -1.30
C ILE A 258 6.94 -3.64 -2.49
N SER A 259 7.96 -2.95 -2.97
CA SER A 259 7.92 -2.16 -4.18
C SER A 259 9.05 -2.55 -5.11
N THR A 260 8.74 -2.52 -6.40
CA THR A 260 9.69 -2.78 -7.49
C THR A 260 9.84 -1.48 -8.27
N PHE A 261 10.93 -0.77 -8.01
CA PHE A 261 11.25 0.48 -8.69
C PHE A 261 12.01 0.19 -9.98
N HIS A 262 11.61 0.86 -11.06
CA HIS A 262 12.29 0.81 -12.34
C HIS A 262 13.21 2.01 -12.47
N ALA A 263 14.51 1.75 -12.67
CA ALA A 263 15.53 2.77 -12.86
C ALA A 263 16.25 2.55 -14.19
N HIS A 264 16.72 3.63 -14.83
CA HIS A 264 17.61 3.49 -15.97
C HIS A 264 18.91 2.79 -15.55
N LYS A 265 19.46 1.97 -16.46
CA LYS A 265 20.79 1.40 -16.31
C LYS A 265 21.89 2.45 -16.23
#